data_AF-A0A1V5XSE7-F1
#
_entry.id   AF-A0A1V5XSE7-F1
#
_cell.length_a   1.000
_cell.length_b   1.000
_cell.length_c   1.000
_cell.angle_alpha   90.00
_cell.angle_beta   90.00
_cell.angle_gamma   90.00
#
_symmetry.space_group_name_H-M   'P 1'
#
loop_
_entity.id
_entity.type
_entity.pdbx_description
1 polymer ?
#
loop_
_entity_poly.entity_id
_entity_poly.type
_entity_poly.pdbx_seq_one_letter_code
_entity_poly.pdbx_strand_id
1 'polypeptide(L)'
;MVKSPTLPAQSRKASLPPQERSGRSGEELTGMKLQAAQEILAEVFGISLAEAEEMIKQRSRERTLWPESFSADDMGQAETDRNISL
;
A
#
# COMPACT_ATOMS: atom_id res chain seq x y z
N MET A 1 60.18 -5.95 -0.16
CA MET A 1 58.95 -5.49 -0.85
C MET A 1 58.78 -6.31 -2.11
N VAL A 2 57.96 -7.35 -2.08
CA VAL A 2 57.47 -8.03 -3.29
C VAL A 2 55.95 -8.00 -3.23
N LYS A 3 55.36 -7.45 -4.28
CA LYS A 3 53.96 -7.06 -4.36
C LYS A 3 53.14 -8.29 -4.78
N SER A 4 52.18 -8.70 -3.97
CA SER A 4 50.93 -9.30 -4.48
C SER A 4 50.00 -8.12 -4.86
N PRO A 5 49.09 -8.20 -5.86
CA PRO A 5 48.21 -9.33 -6.12
C PRO A 5 47.94 -9.63 -7.62
N THR A 6 47.45 -10.83 -7.90
CA THR A 6 46.68 -11.16 -9.11
C THR A 6 45.36 -11.71 -8.65
N LEU A 7 44.25 -11.14 -9.15
CA LEU A 7 43.02 -11.78 -9.63
C LEU A 7 41.96 -10.68 -9.86
N PRO A 8 41.48 -10.43 -11.11
CA PRO A 8 40.26 -9.66 -11.32
C PRO A 8 39.02 -10.51 -11.03
N ALA A 9 38.04 -9.86 -10.40
CA ALA A 9 36.75 -10.41 -10.02
C ALA A 9 35.99 -11.02 -11.20
N GLN A 10 35.76 -12.34 -11.18
CA GLN A 10 34.71 -12.96 -11.99
C GLN A 10 33.39 -12.88 -11.22
N SER A 11 32.66 -11.78 -11.44
CA SER A 11 31.24 -11.68 -11.10
C SER A 11 30.45 -12.52 -12.12
N ARG A 12 30.39 -13.84 -11.93
CA ARG A 12 29.46 -14.71 -12.67
C ARG A 12 28.07 -14.55 -12.07
N LYS A 13 27.43 -13.43 -12.35
CA LYS A 13 25.97 -13.32 -12.25
C LYS A 13 25.42 -14.11 -13.42
N ALA A 14 25.20 -15.41 -13.21
CA ALA A 14 24.46 -16.23 -14.14
C ALA A 14 23.09 -15.56 -14.32
N SER A 15 22.84 -15.10 -15.55
CA SER A 15 21.55 -14.57 -15.99
C SER A 15 20.47 -15.57 -15.62
N LEU A 16 19.67 -15.21 -14.62
CA LEU A 16 18.35 -15.78 -14.49
C LEU A 16 17.57 -15.34 -15.74
N PRO A 17 16.80 -16.23 -16.39
CA PRO A 17 16.00 -15.85 -17.54
C PRO A 17 15.07 -14.69 -17.11
N PRO A 18 14.73 -13.76 -18.03
CA PRO A 18 13.72 -12.75 -17.74
C PRO A 18 12.47 -13.51 -17.31
N GLN A 19 12.19 -13.46 -16.01
CA GLN A 19 11.00 -14.04 -15.45
C GLN A 19 9.87 -13.38 -16.23
N GLU A 20 9.19 -14.15 -17.08
CA GLU A 20 8.05 -13.71 -17.84
C GLU A 20 6.99 -13.27 -16.83
N ARG A 21 7.06 -11.99 -16.45
CA ARG A 21 5.98 -11.27 -15.79
C ARG A 21 4.90 -11.20 -16.85
N SER A 22 4.15 -12.29 -16.96
CA SER A 22 2.88 -12.37 -17.67
C SER A 22 2.04 -11.18 -17.26
N GLY A 23 2.12 -10.12 -18.06
CA GLY A 23 1.00 -9.66 -18.85
C GLY A 23 -0.21 -9.11 -18.09
N ARG A 24 -0.07 -8.68 -16.83
CA ARG A 24 -1.02 -7.73 -16.25
C ARG A 24 -0.27 -6.44 -15.98
N SER A 25 -0.49 -5.46 -16.85
CA SER A 25 0.05 -4.12 -16.67
C SER A 25 -0.24 -3.67 -15.23
N GLY A 26 0.73 -3.07 -14.55
CA GLY A 26 0.55 -2.58 -13.17
C GLY A 26 -0.63 -1.61 -13.05
N GLU A 27 -1.03 -0.96 -14.14
CA GLU A 27 -2.24 -0.14 -14.23
C GLU A 27 -3.53 -0.94 -14.06
N GLU A 28 -3.62 -2.16 -14.60
CA GLU A 28 -4.83 -2.99 -14.49
C GLU A 28 -5.07 -3.42 -13.03
N LEU A 29 -3.99 -3.82 -12.34
CA LEU A 29 -4.06 -4.16 -10.91
C LEU A 29 -4.39 -2.95 -10.04
N THR A 30 -3.95 -1.75 -10.45
CA THR A 30 -4.24 -0.50 -9.73
C THR A 30 -5.71 -0.12 -9.91
N GLY A 31 -6.25 -0.25 -11.13
CA GLY A 31 -7.67 -0.02 -11.40
C GLY A 31 -8.58 -0.94 -10.59
N MET A 32 -8.24 -2.23 -10.50
CA MET A 32 -9.00 -3.20 -9.70
C MET A 32 -8.99 -2.88 -8.20
N LYS A 33 -7.84 -2.46 -7.66
CA LYS A 33 -7.74 -2.04 -6.26
C LYS A 33 -8.53 -0.78 -5.98
N LEU A 34 -8.50 0.18 -6.89
CA LEU A 34 -9.26 1.43 -6.76
C LEU A 34 -10.76 1.16 -6.75
N GLN A 35 -11.23 0.32 -7.68
CA GLN A 35 -12.64 -0.08 -7.72
C GLN A 35 -13.07 -0.77 -6.43
N ALA A 36 -12.30 -1.76 -5.96
CA ALA A 36 -12.61 -2.45 -4.71
C ALA A 36 -12.67 -1.49 -3.51
N ALA A 37 -11.74 -0.52 -3.44
CA ALA A 37 -11.76 0.51 -2.39
C ALA A 37 -13.03 1.38 -2.46
N GLN A 38 -13.46 1.80 -3.66
CA GLN A 38 -14.69 2.56 -3.85
C GLN A 38 -15.93 1.76 -3.39
N GLU A 39 -16.00 0.47 -3.74
CA GLU A 39 -17.09 -0.42 -3.34
C GLU A 39 -17.16 -0.58 -1.81
N ILE A 40 -16.03 -0.80 -1.15
CA ILE A 40 -15.97 -0.90 0.32
C ILE A 40 -16.42 0.41 0.98
N LEU A 41 -15.96 1.56 0.48
CA LEU A 41 -16.35 2.87 1.02
C LEU A 41 -17.84 3.14 0.82
N ALA A 42 -18.40 2.80 -0.35
CA ALA A 42 -19.83 2.95 -0.62
C ALA A 42 -20.68 2.14 0.37
N GLU A 43 -20.33 0.86 0.58
CA GLU A 43 -21.02 -0.03 1.51
C GLU A 43 -20.92 0.44 2.96
N VAL A 44 -19.70 0.69 3.45
CA VAL A 44 -19.45 1.02 4.87
C VAL A 44 -20.09 2.34 5.28
N PHE A 45 -20.09 3.32 4.39
CA PHE A 45 -20.63 4.66 4.67
C PHE A 45 -22.08 4.84 4.18
N GLY A 46 -22.66 3.86 3.49
CA GLY A 46 -24.00 3.96 2.90
C GLY A 46 -24.13 5.07 1.86
N ILE A 47 -23.04 5.36 1.13
CA ILE A 47 -22.97 6.39 0.09
C ILE A 47 -22.94 5.75 -1.30
N SER A 48 -23.19 6.55 -2.35
CA SER A 48 -23.03 6.04 -3.70
C SER A 48 -21.56 5.87 -4.10
N LEU A 49 -21.31 5.02 -5.10
CA LEU A 49 -19.97 4.78 -5.64
C LEU A 49 -19.37 6.06 -6.27
N ALA A 50 -20.21 6.94 -6.83
CA ALA A 50 -19.80 8.25 -7.34
C ALA A 50 -19.36 9.20 -6.22
N GLU A 51 -20.08 9.21 -5.09
CA GLU A 51 -19.68 9.98 -3.90
C GLU A 51 -18.35 9.46 -3.32
N ALA A 52 -18.17 8.14 -3.25
CA ALA A 52 -16.89 7.55 -2.83
C ALA A 52 -15.73 7.96 -3.74
N GLU A 53 -15.94 8.00 -5.06
CA GLU A 53 -14.95 8.50 -6.02
C GLU A 53 -14.60 9.97 -5.78
N GLU A 54 -15.62 10.83 -5.63
CA GLU A 54 -15.42 12.26 -5.36
C GLU A 54 -14.65 12.49 -4.06
N MET A 55 -14.94 11.72 -3.00
CA MET A 55 -14.20 11.79 -1.74
C MET A 55 -12.72 11.45 -1.89
N ILE A 56 -12.40 10.39 -2.64
CA ILE A 56 -11.00 10.00 -2.90
C ILE A 56 -10.29 11.11 -3.70
N LYS A 57 -10.93 11.65 -4.74
CA LYS A 57 -10.39 12.76 -5.54
C LYS A 57 -10.17 14.02 -4.70
N GLN A 58 -11.12 14.37 -3.83
CA GLN A 58 -11.02 15.53 -2.96
C GLN A 58 -9.87 15.38 -1.97
N ARG A 59 -9.76 14.24 -1.28
CA ARG A 59 -8.66 13.97 -0.34
C ARG A 59 -7.29 13.96 -1.01
N SER A 60 -7.21 13.45 -2.25
CA SER A 60 -5.97 13.52 -3.04
C SER A 60 -5.56 14.98 -3.29
N ARG A 61 -6.51 15.85 -3.63
CA ARG A 61 -6.29 17.29 -3.83
C ARG A 61 -5.90 18.01 -2.54
N GLU A 62 -6.52 17.64 -1.42
CA GLU A 62 -6.22 18.19 -0.09
C GLU A 62 -4.85 17.74 0.44
N ARG A 63 -4.15 16.85 -0.29
CA ARG A 63 -2.87 16.23 0.11
C ARG A 63 -2.94 15.64 1.52
N THR A 64 -4.12 15.18 1.93
CA THR A 64 -4.27 14.47 3.20
C THR A 64 -3.41 13.22 3.11
N LEU A 65 -2.30 13.22 3.84
CA LEU A 65 -1.35 12.12 3.82
C LEU A 65 -2.05 10.92 4.44
N TRP A 66 -2.29 9.89 3.63
CA TRP A 66 -2.57 8.58 4.16
C TRP A 66 -1.35 8.13 4.96
N PRO A 67 -1.53 7.67 6.20
CA PRO A 67 -0.42 7.14 6.96
C PRO A 67 0.17 5.94 6.20
N GLU A 68 1.49 5.87 6.14
CA GLU A 68 2.19 4.78 5.44
C GLU A 68 1.88 3.42 6.07
N SER A 69 1.51 3.42 7.35
CA SER A 69 1.02 2.26 8.10
C SER A 69 0.04 2.71 9.18
N PHE A 70 -0.97 1.88 9.45
CA PHE A 70 -1.82 2.03 10.62
C PHE A 70 -1.23 1.17 11.73
N SER A 71 -0.79 1.80 12.83
CA SER A 71 -0.32 1.07 14.01
C SER A 71 -1.52 0.64 14.85
N ALA A 72 -1.41 -0.48 15.58
CA ALA A 72 -2.48 -0.93 16.48
C ALA A 72 -2.83 0.12 17.56
N ASP A 73 -1.84 0.92 17.98
CA ASP A 73 -2.00 2.05 18.89
C ASP A 73 -2.76 3.24 18.29
N ASP A 74 -2.89 3.33 16.95
CA ASP A 74 -3.58 4.42 16.24
C ASP A 74 -5.11 4.23 16.23
N MET A 75 -5.57 2.98 16.46
CA MET A 75 -6.99 2.66 16.69
C MET A 75 -7.35 2.97 18.15
N GLY A 76 -7.34 4.26 18.49
CA GLY A 76 -7.43 4.80 19.84
C GLY A 76 -8.26 3.96 20.83
N GLN A 77 -7.71 3.81 22.04
CA GLN A 77 -8.41 3.25 23.18
C GLN A 77 -9.79 3.88 23.30
N ALA A 78 -10.83 3.13 22.94
CA ALA A 78 -12.19 3.45 23.33
C ALA A 78 -12.24 3.31 24.85
N GLU A 79 -12.07 4.45 25.51
CA GLU A 79 -12.26 4.74 26.92
C GLU A 79 -13.24 3.75 27.59
N THR A 80 -12.70 2.73 28.24
CA THR A 80 -13.47 1.89 29.17
C THR A 80 -13.59 2.63 30.49
N ASP A 81 -14.23 3.79 30.49
CA ASP A 81 -14.78 4.40 31.70
C ASP A 81 -16.31 4.30 31.63
N ARG A 82 -16.80 3.07 31.80
CA ARG A 82 -18.17 2.84 32.25
C ARG A 82 -18.10 2.28 33.66
N ASN A 83 -17.93 3.22 34.58
CA ASN A 83 -18.34 3.10 35.96
C ASN A 83 -19.82 2.68 36.01
N ILE A 84 -20.08 1.37 36.10
CA ILE A 84 -21.40 0.83 36.42
C ILE A 84 -21.31 0.37 37.86
N SER A 85 -21.60 1.31 38.76
CA SER A 85 -21.99 0.99 40.13
C SER A 85 -23.39 0.34 40.06
N LEU A 86 -23.50 -0.89 40.57
CA LEU A 86 -24.75 -1.43 41.11
C LEU A 86 -24.46 -2.12 42.44
#